data_AF-A0A780D0V1-F1
#
_entry.id   AF-A0A780D0V1-F1
#
_cell.length_a   1.000
_cell.length_b   1.000
_cell.length_c   1.000
_cell.angle_alpha   90.00
_cell.angle_beta   90.00
_cell.angle_gamma   90.00
#
_symmetry.space_group_name_H-M   'P 1'
#
loop_
_entity.id
_entity.type
_entity.pdbx_description
1 polymer ?
#
loop_
_entity_poly.entity_id
_entity_poly.type
_entity_poly.pdbx_seq_one_letter_code
_entity_poly.pdbx_strand_id
1 'polypeptide(L)'
;YCGPTVGVTDPETGEIRTAQVIVAVLGASSYTWAEATWSQQLEDWVMSHVRCFQWLGGVPELVVPDNLKSATSRACKYDPDVNPTYQQMLEHYNVAVLPARPRKPKDKAKAEVGVQVVERWIMARIRHEIFYSLASLNQRIRELLERLNNKIMQKLGYSRAELFIQLDKPALKPLPEASYSYTLVKKVRVHADYHVEIDKHYYSVPCSLLGQQLEAWISGELVRLFNQGQEVAVHPRKRTYGYSTRNEHMPEAHRQHATWTPERLLEWAGHIGSETHSYVLHILNSRPHPEQSYRFCLGLLNLHKKYSKARLNAACARALKTKVWRLSGIKSILEKGLDKQPVQDPKPDLLSTMEHENVRGSEYYH
;
A
#
# COMPACT_ATOMS: atom_id res chain seq x y z
N TYR A 1 -17.87 2.42 -18.57
CA TYR A 1 -18.68 3.04 -17.51
C TYR A 1 -19.70 3.95 -18.16
N CYS A 2 -20.89 4.04 -17.59
CA CYS A 2 -21.89 5.04 -17.98
C CYS A 2 -21.39 6.46 -17.65
N GLY A 3 -21.90 7.45 -18.40
CA GLY A 3 -21.59 8.86 -18.14
C GLY A 3 -22.25 9.38 -16.85
N PRO A 4 -23.56 9.15 -16.64
CA PRO A 4 -24.22 9.53 -15.40
C PRO A 4 -23.76 8.71 -14.20
N THR A 5 -23.90 9.28 -13.00
CA THR A 5 -23.65 8.61 -11.71
C THR A 5 -24.94 8.47 -10.92
N VAL A 6 -24.97 7.56 -9.94
CA VAL A 6 -26.13 7.34 -9.06
C VAL A 6 -25.75 7.70 -7.63
N GLY A 7 -26.59 8.46 -6.93
CA GLY A 7 -26.36 8.82 -5.52
C GLY A 7 -26.73 7.67 -4.57
N VAL A 8 -25.92 7.47 -3.56
CA VAL A 8 -26.18 6.59 -2.42
C VAL A 8 -26.06 7.44 -1.15
N THR A 9 -27.13 7.50 -0.38
CA THR A 9 -27.26 8.33 0.83
C THR A 9 -26.84 7.55 2.06
N ASP A 10 -25.95 8.12 2.86
CA ASP A 10 -25.62 7.59 4.17
C ASP A 10 -26.84 7.78 5.12
N PRO A 11 -27.34 6.72 5.76
CA PRO A 11 -28.56 6.79 6.57
C PRO A 11 -28.38 7.56 7.89
N GLU A 12 -27.14 7.71 8.38
CA GLU A 12 -26.86 8.38 9.65
C GLU A 12 -26.58 9.88 9.45
N THR A 13 -25.83 10.22 8.40
CA THR A 13 -25.36 11.59 8.14
C THR A 13 -26.17 12.32 7.06
N GLY A 14 -26.89 11.58 6.21
CA GLY A 14 -27.54 12.13 5.02
C GLY A 14 -26.58 12.50 3.90
N GLU A 15 -25.27 12.25 4.04
CA GLU A 15 -24.28 12.54 3.01
C GLU A 15 -24.52 11.67 1.77
N ILE A 16 -24.48 12.28 0.58
CA ILE A 16 -24.67 11.56 -0.68
C ILE A 16 -23.33 11.27 -1.31
N ARG A 17 -22.98 9.98 -1.38
CA ARG A 17 -21.82 9.48 -2.13
C ARG A 17 -22.26 9.04 -3.52
N THR A 18 -21.51 9.43 -4.55
CA THR A 18 -21.80 9.03 -5.93
C THR A 18 -21.16 7.68 -6.28
N ALA A 19 -21.96 6.80 -6.89
CA ALA A 19 -21.56 5.53 -7.45
C ALA A 19 -21.58 5.61 -8.99
N GLN A 20 -20.70 4.84 -9.62
CA GLN A 20 -20.55 4.78 -11.07
C GLN A 20 -20.98 3.42 -11.60
N VAL A 21 -21.60 3.37 -12.77
CA VAL A 21 -22.12 2.11 -13.33
C VAL A 21 -21.17 1.57 -14.40
N ILE A 22 -20.57 0.41 -14.15
CA ILE A 22 -19.84 -0.36 -15.16
C ILE A 22 -20.82 -1.20 -15.98
N VAL A 23 -20.51 -1.41 -17.26
CA VAL A 23 -21.32 -2.18 -18.19
C VAL A 23 -20.41 -3.13 -18.98
N ALA A 24 -20.84 -4.39 -19.10
CA ALA A 24 -20.26 -5.38 -19.98
C ALA A 24 -21.33 -5.94 -20.92
N VAL A 25 -20.94 -6.30 -22.15
CA VAL A 25 -21.86 -6.78 -23.17
C VAL A 25 -21.21 -7.93 -23.94
N LEU A 26 -21.93 -9.04 -24.10
CA LEU A 26 -21.48 -10.17 -24.92
C LEU A 26 -21.62 -9.85 -26.41
N GLY A 27 -20.62 -10.25 -27.19
CA GLY A 27 -20.50 -9.87 -28.60
C GLY A 27 -21.64 -10.38 -29.48
N ALA A 28 -22.03 -11.65 -29.30
CA ALA A 28 -23.02 -12.32 -30.14
C ALA A 28 -24.46 -11.96 -29.72
N SER A 29 -24.85 -12.30 -28.49
CA SER A 29 -26.22 -12.07 -28.00
C SER A 29 -26.54 -10.61 -27.65
N SER A 30 -25.52 -9.77 -27.48
CA SER A 30 -25.67 -8.46 -26.84
C SER A 30 -26.25 -8.54 -25.41
N TYR A 31 -26.07 -9.67 -24.73
CA TYR A 31 -26.44 -9.87 -23.33
C TYR A 31 -25.67 -8.89 -22.45
N THR A 32 -26.41 -8.12 -21.67
CA THR A 32 -25.88 -6.97 -20.94
C THR A 32 -25.75 -7.31 -19.47
N TRP A 33 -24.60 -6.98 -18.90
CA TRP A 33 -24.38 -6.95 -17.45
C TRP A 33 -24.01 -5.54 -17.02
N ALA A 34 -24.44 -5.14 -15.83
CA ALA A 34 -24.10 -3.85 -15.26
C ALA A 34 -24.01 -3.94 -13.73
N GLU A 35 -23.18 -3.09 -13.14
CA GLU A 35 -22.99 -3.01 -11.70
C GLU A 35 -22.61 -1.58 -11.31
N ALA A 36 -23.06 -1.13 -10.15
CA ALA A 36 -22.58 0.09 -9.51
C ALA A 36 -21.34 -0.20 -8.65
N THR A 37 -20.29 0.58 -8.86
CA THR A 37 -19.07 0.61 -8.04
C THR A 37 -18.84 2.01 -7.47
N TRP A 38 -18.08 2.11 -6.39
CA TRP A 38 -17.77 3.42 -5.81
C TRP A 38 -16.81 4.25 -6.67
N SER A 39 -15.95 3.59 -7.44
CA SER A 39 -14.97 4.26 -8.28
C SER A 39 -14.70 3.51 -9.58
N GLN A 40 -13.87 4.12 -10.45
CA GLN A 40 -13.25 3.47 -11.61
C GLN A 40 -11.80 3.05 -11.31
N GLN A 41 -11.41 2.99 -10.03
CA GLN A 41 -10.07 2.58 -9.66
C GLN A 41 -9.81 1.12 -10.02
N LEU A 42 -8.54 0.76 -10.06
CA LEU A 42 -8.07 -0.54 -10.54
C LEU A 42 -8.72 -1.72 -9.82
N GLU A 43 -8.89 -1.64 -8.50
CA GLU A 43 -9.53 -2.69 -7.71
C GLU A 43 -11.01 -2.89 -8.08
N ASP A 44 -11.79 -1.81 -8.10
CA ASP A 44 -13.20 -1.85 -8.52
C ASP A 44 -13.33 -2.39 -9.94
N TRP A 45 -12.44 -1.98 -10.85
CA TRP A 45 -12.40 -2.44 -12.24
C TRP A 45 -12.13 -3.94 -12.37
N VAL A 46 -11.07 -4.42 -11.70
CA VAL A 46 -10.67 -5.85 -11.71
C VAL A 46 -11.77 -6.70 -11.09
N MET A 47 -12.26 -6.32 -9.92
CA MET A 47 -13.28 -7.10 -9.21
C MET A 47 -14.65 -7.04 -9.89
N SER A 48 -14.94 -6.02 -10.69
CA SER A 48 -16.14 -6.01 -11.55
C SER A 48 -16.06 -7.08 -12.65
N HIS A 49 -14.88 -7.36 -13.21
CA HIS A 49 -14.72 -8.46 -14.17
C HIS A 49 -14.97 -9.81 -13.50
N VAL A 50 -14.43 -10.00 -12.29
CA VAL A 50 -14.67 -11.20 -11.49
C VAL A 50 -16.17 -11.44 -11.28
N ARG A 51 -16.89 -10.42 -10.81
CA ARG A 51 -18.34 -10.51 -10.58
C ARG A 51 -19.14 -10.67 -11.88
N CYS A 52 -18.67 -10.09 -12.98
CA CYS A 52 -19.24 -10.30 -14.31
C CYS A 52 -19.09 -11.76 -14.76
N PHE A 53 -17.89 -12.35 -14.66
CA PHE A 53 -17.67 -13.76 -15.03
C PHE A 53 -18.50 -14.72 -14.17
N GLN A 54 -18.61 -14.44 -12.87
CA GLN A 54 -19.51 -15.16 -11.96
C GLN A 54 -20.96 -15.05 -12.40
N TRP A 55 -21.43 -13.85 -12.78
CA TRP A 55 -22.78 -13.63 -13.30
C TRP A 55 -23.06 -14.40 -14.59
N LEU A 56 -22.09 -14.44 -15.51
CA LEU A 56 -22.21 -15.18 -16.76
C LEU A 56 -22.16 -16.70 -16.56
N GLY A 57 -21.66 -17.16 -15.41
CA GLY A 57 -21.43 -18.58 -15.13
C GLY A 57 -20.29 -19.17 -15.98
N GLY A 58 -19.37 -18.33 -16.45
CA GLY A 58 -18.28 -18.72 -17.35
C GLY A 58 -17.41 -17.53 -17.74
N VAL A 59 -16.26 -17.83 -18.35
CA VAL A 59 -15.26 -16.85 -18.77
C VAL A 59 -15.27 -16.72 -20.30
N PRO A 60 -15.37 -15.50 -20.86
CA PRO A 60 -15.21 -15.31 -22.29
C PRO A 60 -13.76 -15.58 -22.72
N GLU A 61 -13.54 -15.90 -24.00
CA GLU A 61 -12.18 -16.04 -24.53
C GLU A 61 -11.43 -14.70 -24.57
N LEU A 62 -12.17 -13.62 -24.83
CA LEU A 62 -11.62 -12.28 -25.07
C LEU A 62 -12.40 -11.21 -24.31
N VAL A 63 -11.69 -10.30 -23.66
CA VAL A 63 -12.23 -9.06 -23.10
C VAL A 63 -11.73 -7.88 -23.91
N VAL A 64 -12.65 -7.00 -24.31
CA VAL A 64 -12.36 -5.79 -25.09
C VAL A 64 -12.67 -4.55 -24.25
N PRO A 65 -11.71 -4.04 -23.46
CA PRO A 65 -11.95 -2.90 -22.59
C PRO A 65 -11.96 -1.58 -23.37
N ASP A 66 -12.81 -0.65 -22.93
CA ASP A 66 -12.97 0.68 -23.54
C ASP A 66 -11.83 1.65 -23.18
N ASN A 67 -11.10 1.46 -22.08
CA ASN A 67 -10.07 2.42 -21.66
C ASN A 67 -8.75 1.77 -21.26
N LEU A 68 -7.70 2.19 -21.98
CA LEU A 68 -6.30 1.76 -21.84
C LEU A 68 -5.67 2.21 -20.51
N LYS A 69 -6.16 3.19 -19.74
CA LYS A 69 -5.40 3.65 -18.54
C LYS A 69 -5.47 2.71 -17.33
N SER A 70 -6.61 2.11 -17.05
CA SER A 70 -6.74 1.11 -15.97
C SER A 70 -6.29 -0.28 -16.43
N ALA A 71 -6.29 -0.51 -17.75
CA ALA A 71 -5.90 -1.78 -18.37
C ALA A 71 -4.44 -1.80 -18.88
N THR A 72 -3.77 -0.66 -19.08
CA THR A 72 -2.40 -0.58 -19.62
C THR A 72 -1.58 0.54 -18.97
N SER A 73 -0.33 0.26 -18.62
CA SER A 73 0.66 1.25 -18.17
C SER A 73 1.24 2.07 -19.34
N ARG A 74 1.17 1.54 -20.57
CA ARG A 74 1.51 2.26 -21.81
C ARG A 74 0.71 1.68 -22.97
N ALA A 75 -0.04 2.53 -23.67
CA ALA A 75 -0.77 2.12 -24.86
C ALA A 75 0.21 1.91 -26.04
N CYS A 76 0.75 0.71 -26.21
CA CYS A 76 1.51 0.34 -27.40
C CYS A 76 0.60 -0.43 -28.39
N LYS A 77 0.79 -0.16 -29.68
CA LYS A 77 0.00 -0.68 -30.80
C LYS A 77 0.22 -2.18 -31.07
N TYR A 78 1.33 -2.75 -30.58
CA TYR A 78 1.74 -4.12 -30.88
C TYR A 78 1.99 -4.98 -29.63
N ASP A 79 2.25 -4.35 -28.48
CA ASP A 79 2.53 -5.03 -27.20
C ASP A 79 2.03 -4.14 -26.05
N PRO A 80 0.72 -4.07 -25.80
CA PRO A 80 0.18 -3.22 -24.74
C PRO A 80 0.73 -3.74 -23.40
N ASP A 81 1.56 -2.94 -22.72
CA ASP A 81 1.96 -3.19 -21.33
C ASP A 81 0.69 -3.17 -20.48
N VAL A 82 0.07 -4.34 -20.30
CA VAL A 82 -1.12 -4.51 -19.47
C VAL A 82 -0.74 -4.17 -18.03
N ASN A 83 -1.64 -3.50 -17.30
CA ASN A 83 -1.39 -3.25 -15.89
C ASN A 83 -1.12 -4.59 -15.18
N PRO A 84 0.01 -4.79 -14.46
CA PRO A 84 0.35 -6.08 -13.86
C PRO A 84 -0.74 -6.64 -12.92
N THR A 85 -1.47 -5.77 -12.23
CA THR A 85 -2.60 -6.16 -11.37
C THR A 85 -3.79 -6.69 -12.18
N TYR A 86 -4.05 -6.11 -13.36
CA TYR A 86 -5.09 -6.59 -14.26
C TYR A 86 -4.65 -7.89 -14.94
N GLN A 87 -3.38 -7.98 -15.33
CA GLN A 87 -2.79 -9.19 -15.90
C GLN A 87 -2.90 -10.40 -14.97
N GLN A 88 -2.68 -10.23 -13.65
CA GLN A 88 -2.91 -11.30 -12.67
C GLN A 88 -4.32 -11.89 -12.74
N MET A 89 -5.35 -11.05 -12.92
CA MET A 89 -6.73 -11.52 -13.09
C MET A 89 -6.92 -12.24 -14.43
N LEU A 90 -6.36 -11.69 -15.53
CA LEU A 90 -6.44 -12.30 -16.85
C LEU A 90 -5.81 -13.70 -16.86
N GLU A 91 -4.67 -13.87 -16.21
CA GLU A 91 -3.96 -15.14 -16.05
C GLU A 91 -4.79 -16.14 -15.22
N HIS A 92 -5.37 -15.70 -14.09
CA HIS A 92 -6.23 -16.56 -13.25
C HIS A 92 -7.42 -17.15 -14.02
N TYR A 93 -8.06 -16.35 -14.86
CA TYR A 93 -9.22 -16.78 -15.65
C TYR A 93 -8.86 -17.28 -17.06
N ASN A 94 -7.58 -17.29 -17.43
CA ASN A 94 -7.10 -17.65 -18.78
C ASN A 94 -7.88 -16.95 -19.91
N VAL A 95 -8.00 -15.63 -19.78
CA VAL A 95 -8.73 -14.75 -20.71
C VAL A 95 -7.77 -13.77 -21.37
N ALA A 96 -7.90 -13.61 -22.68
CA ALA A 96 -7.11 -12.65 -23.42
C ALA A 96 -7.73 -11.25 -23.33
N VAL A 97 -6.89 -10.21 -23.32
CA VAL A 97 -7.34 -8.83 -23.45
C VAL A 97 -6.98 -8.30 -24.83
N LEU A 98 -7.95 -7.74 -25.54
CA LEU A 98 -7.72 -7.00 -26.77
C LEU A 98 -8.11 -5.53 -26.53
N PRO A 99 -7.15 -4.65 -26.19
CA PRO A 99 -7.47 -3.25 -26.03
C PRO A 99 -7.96 -2.69 -27.36
N ALA A 100 -9.14 -2.09 -27.36
CA ALA A 100 -9.70 -1.57 -28.59
C ALA A 100 -8.88 -0.36 -29.09
N ARG A 101 -8.68 -0.29 -30.41
CA ARG A 101 -7.72 0.63 -31.01
C ARG A 101 -8.18 2.08 -30.87
N PRO A 102 -7.28 3.01 -30.51
CA PRO A 102 -7.60 4.44 -30.52
C PRO A 102 -8.15 4.88 -31.88
N ARG A 103 -9.25 5.65 -31.87
CA ARG A 103 -9.91 6.21 -33.07
C ARG A 103 -10.47 5.15 -34.05
N LYS A 104 -10.83 3.95 -33.58
CA LYS A 104 -11.59 2.95 -34.34
C LYS A 104 -12.91 2.60 -33.64
N PRO A 105 -14.00 3.36 -33.90
CA PRO A 105 -15.30 3.17 -33.24
C PRO A 105 -15.90 1.77 -33.41
N LYS A 106 -15.58 1.09 -34.53
CA LYS A 106 -16.10 -0.24 -34.84
C LYS A 106 -15.66 -1.32 -33.83
N ASP A 107 -14.52 -1.14 -33.18
CA ASP A 107 -13.98 -2.13 -32.22
C ASP A 107 -14.78 -2.16 -30.90
N LYS A 108 -15.59 -1.11 -30.62
CA LYS A 108 -16.30 -0.92 -29.34
C LYS A 108 -17.80 -0.67 -29.48
N ALA A 109 -18.33 -0.74 -30.71
CA ALA A 109 -19.71 -0.38 -31.00
C ALA A 109 -20.74 -1.11 -30.12
N LYS A 110 -20.49 -2.36 -29.73
CA LYS A 110 -21.36 -3.13 -28.83
C LYS A 110 -21.38 -2.58 -27.40
N ALA A 111 -20.22 -2.20 -26.87
CA ALA A 111 -20.11 -1.65 -25.52
C ALA A 111 -20.76 -0.27 -25.43
N GLU A 112 -20.52 0.61 -26.42
CA GLU A 112 -21.14 1.94 -26.47
C GLU A 112 -22.67 1.85 -26.54
N VAL A 113 -23.21 0.98 -27.41
CA VAL A 113 -24.65 0.72 -27.48
C VAL A 113 -25.18 0.14 -26.17
N GLY A 114 -24.43 -0.77 -25.54
CA GLY A 114 -24.78 -1.33 -24.23
C GLY A 114 -24.89 -0.28 -23.15
N VAL A 115 -23.94 0.65 -23.08
CA VAL A 115 -23.97 1.77 -22.14
C VAL A 115 -25.22 2.62 -22.35
N GLN A 116 -25.52 3.01 -23.59
CA GLN A 116 -26.74 3.77 -23.90
C GLN A 116 -28.03 3.01 -23.49
N VAL A 117 -28.04 1.69 -23.66
CA VAL A 117 -29.16 0.85 -23.24
C VAL A 117 -29.30 0.85 -21.72
N VAL A 118 -28.21 0.69 -20.97
CA VAL A 118 -28.20 0.72 -19.50
C VAL A 118 -28.63 2.10 -18.99
N GLU A 119 -28.10 3.18 -19.54
CA GLU A 119 -28.49 4.54 -19.19
C GLU A 119 -29.99 4.75 -19.35
N ARG A 120 -30.58 4.28 -20.46
CA ARG A 120 -32.00 4.49 -20.76
C ARG A 120 -32.94 3.57 -19.98
N TRP A 121 -32.60 2.30 -19.82
CA TRP A 121 -33.51 1.29 -19.26
C TRP A 121 -33.32 1.07 -17.76
N ILE A 122 -32.13 1.36 -17.24
CA ILE A 122 -31.78 1.16 -15.83
C ILE A 122 -31.64 2.50 -15.15
N MET A 123 -30.65 3.31 -15.55
CA MET A 123 -30.30 4.54 -14.83
C MET A 123 -31.45 5.56 -14.84
N ALA A 124 -32.08 5.78 -15.99
CA ALA A 124 -33.22 6.66 -16.09
C ALA A 124 -34.41 6.19 -15.24
N ARG A 125 -34.54 4.88 -14.97
CA ARG A 125 -35.66 4.34 -14.18
C ARG A 125 -35.45 4.49 -12.68
N ILE A 126 -34.20 4.45 -12.22
CA ILE A 126 -33.83 4.58 -10.79
C ILE A 126 -33.44 6.01 -10.38
N ARG A 127 -33.45 6.98 -11.32
CA ARG A 127 -32.98 8.36 -11.08
C ARG A 127 -33.71 9.14 -9.96
N HIS A 128 -34.90 8.66 -9.56
CA HIS A 128 -35.70 9.25 -8.48
C HIS A 128 -35.85 8.30 -7.28
N GLU A 129 -35.18 7.15 -7.31
CA GLU A 129 -35.13 6.21 -6.18
C GLU A 129 -33.95 6.60 -5.27
N ILE A 130 -34.14 6.45 -3.95
CA ILE A 130 -33.11 6.72 -2.95
C ILE A 130 -32.53 5.38 -2.48
N PHE A 131 -31.20 5.27 -2.45
CA PHE A 131 -30.49 4.09 -2.00
C PHE A 131 -29.65 4.40 -0.78
N TYR A 132 -29.75 3.55 0.25
CA TYR A 132 -28.98 3.70 1.49
C TYR A 132 -27.71 2.84 1.54
N SER A 133 -27.45 2.04 0.51
CA SER A 133 -26.23 1.25 0.40
C SER A 133 -25.91 0.94 -1.06
N LEU A 134 -24.64 0.67 -1.35
CA LEU A 134 -24.24 0.17 -2.68
C LEU A 134 -24.90 -1.18 -2.98
N ALA A 135 -25.14 -2.00 -1.96
CA ALA A 135 -25.80 -3.29 -2.08
C ALA A 135 -27.25 -3.15 -2.56
N SER A 136 -28.03 -2.23 -1.99
CA SER A 136 -29.43 -2.02 -2.40
C SER A 136 -29.52 -1.43 -3.81
N LEU A 137 -28.61 -0.53 -4.18
CA LEU A 137 -28.48 -0.05 -5.56
C LEU A 137 -28.19 -1.21 -6.53
N ASN A 138 -27.23 -2.06 -6.21
CA ASN A 138 -26.87 -3.20 -7.05
C ASN A 138 -27.97 -4.27 -7.14
N GLN A 139 -28.72 -4.50 -6.06
CA GLN A 139 -29.90 -5.36 -6.10
C GLN A 139 -30.93 -4.83 -7.08
N ARG A 140 -31.23 -3.52 -7.02
CA ARG A 140 -32.16 -2.89 -7.94
C ARG A 140 -31.70 -2.93 -9.39
N ILE A 141 -30.40 -2.73 -9.63
CA ILE A 141 -29.81 -2.87 -10.97
C ILE A 141 -30.00 -4.30 -11.50
N ARG A 142 -29.81 -5.34 -10.67
CA ARG A 142 -30.00 -6.76 -11.07
C ARG A 142 -31.43 -7.05 -11.51
N GLU A 143 -32.43 -6.56 -10.78
CA GLU A 143 -33.84 -6.71 -11.17
C GLU A 143 -34.12 -6.08 -12.54
N LEU A 144 -33.57 -4.89 -12.79
CA LEU A 144 -33.75 -4.19 -14.06
C LEU A 144 -32.96 -4.85 -15.20
N LEU A 145 -31.79 -5.44 -14.92
CA LEU A 145 -31.02 -6.23 -15.87
C LEU A 145 -31.77 -7.48 -16.31
N GLU A 146 -32.41 -8.20 -15.38
CA GLU A 146 -33.21 -9.37 -15.71
C GLU A 146 -34.35 -9.00 -16.68
N ARG A 147 -35.07 -7.91 -16.39
CA ARG A 147 -36.11 -7.39 -17.27
C ARG A 147 -35.56 -6.94 -18.63
N LEU A 148 -34.39 -6.30 -18.65
CA LEU A 148 -33.73 -5.84 -19.86
C LEU A 148 -33.31 -7.02 -20.76
N ASN A 149 -32.71 -8.06 -20.17
CA ASN A 149 -32.17 -9.19 -20.91
C ASN A 149 -33.27 -10.13 -21.41
N ASN A 150 -34.37 -10.28 -20.67
CA ASN A 150 -35.54 -11.07 -21.08
C ASN A 150 -36.48 -10.33 -22.05
N LYS A 151 -36.27 -9.04 -22.30
CA LYS A 151 -37.08 -8.29 -23.26
C LYS A 151 -36.78 -8.72 -24.69
N ILE A 152 -37.83 -9.09 -25.44
CA ILE A 152 -37.75 -9.41 -26.86
C ILE A 152 -37.24 -8.21 -27.67
N MET A 153 -36.19 -8.44 -28.46
CA MET A 153 -35.64 -7.44 -29.35
C MET A 153 -36.43 -7.41 -30.67
N GLN A 154 -37.11 -6.30 -30.94
CA GLN A 154 -38.06 -6.16 -32.07
C GLN A 154 -37.52 -6.62 -33.42
N LYS A 155 -36.23 -6.39 -33.72
CA LYS A 155 -35.63 -6.76 -35.01
C LYS A 155 -35.25 -8.24 -35.12
N LEU A 156 -35.00 -8.92 -34.00
CA LEU A 156 -34.47 -10.28 -33.97
C LEU A 156 -35.53 -11.31 -33.57
N GLY A 157 -36.61 -10.89 -32.92
CA GLY A 157 -37.66 -11.80 -32.41
C GLY A 157 -37.25 -12.59 -31.16
N TYR A 158 -35.99 -12.51 -30.74
CA TYR A 158 -35.44 -13.13 -29.54
C TYR A 158 -35.08 -12.08 -28.48
N SER A 159 -35.13 -12.48 -27.22
CA SER A 159 -34.53 -11.76 -26.10
C SER A 159 -33.00 -11.94 -26.09
N ARG A 160 -32.30 -11.07 -25.35
CA ARG A 160 -30.84 -11.21 -25.16
C ARG A 160 -30.53 -12.49 -24.38
N ALA A 161 -31.37 -12.85 -23.41
CA ALA A 161 -31.20 -14.04 -22.60
C ALA A 161 -31.31 -15.34 -23.42
N GLU A 162 -32.28 -15.42 -24.34
CA GLU A 162 -32.40 -16.56 -25.25
C GLU A 162 -31.17 -16.68 -26.16
N LEU A 163 -30.73 -15.57 -26.76
CA LEU A 163 -29.52 -15.57 -27.60
C LEU A 163 -28.25 -15.88 -26.78
N PHE A 164 -28.18 -15.47 -25.52
CA PHE A 164 -27.05 -15.80 -24.65
C PHE A 164 -26.96 -17.32 -24.45
N ILE A 165 -28.08 -17.97 -24.15
CA ILE A 165 -28.13 -19.43 -23.98
C ILE A 165 -27.73 -20.16 -25.26
N GLN A 166 -28.17 -19.67 -26.42
CA GLN A 166 -27.93 -20.31 -27.71
C GLN A 166 -26.52 -20.08 -28.27
N LEU A 167 -25.95 -18.88 -28.07
CA LEU A 167 -24.74 -18.43 -28.76
C LEU A 167 -23.53 -18.31 -27.84
N ASP A 168 -23.65 -17.54 -26.75
CA ASP A 168 -22.49 -17.21 -25.92
C ASP A 168 -22.21 -18.29 -24.86
N LYS A 169 -23.23 -18.78 -24.16
CA LYS A 169 -23.10 -19.75 -23.06
C LYS A 169 -22.34 -21.01 -23.46
N PRO A 170 -22.57 -21.63 -24.65
CA PRO A 170 -21.80 -22.79 -25.09
C PRO A 170 -20.34 -22.49 -25.42
N ALA A 171 -20.00 -21.23 -25.70
CA ALA A 171 -18.65 -20.78 -26.03
C ALA A 171 -17.86 -20.27 -24.81
N LEU A 172 -18.50 -20.11 -23.65
CA LEU A 172 -17.81 -19.72 -22.42
C LEU A 172 -16.94 -20.85 -21.90
N LYS A 173 -15.73 -20.51 -21.45
CA LYS A 173 -14.88 -21.41 -20.67
C LYS A 173 -15.46 -21.57 -19.25
N PRO A 174 -15.24 -22.72 -18.59
CA PRO A 174 -15.66 -22.90 -17.20
C PRO A 174 -14.95 -21.91 -16.28
N LEU A 175 -15.62 -21.55 -15.18
CA LEU A 175 -14.99 -20.79 -14.10
C LEU A 175 -13.95 -21.66 -13.39
N PRO A 176 -12.79 -21.11 -12.99
CA PRO A 176 -11.86 -21.80 -12.09
C PRO A 176 -12.55 -22.15 -10.75
N GLU A 177 -12.14 -23.25 -10.12
CA GLU A 177 -12.67 -23.68 -8.82
C GLU A 177 -12.42 -22.63 -7.72
N ALA A 178 -11.21 -22.04 -7.71
CA ALA A 178 -10.85 -20.98 -6.79
C ALA A 178 -11.29 -19.63 -7.33
N SER A 179 -11.99 -18.85 -6.49
CA SER A 179 -12.32 -17.46 -6.80
C SER A 179 -11.06 -16.59 -6.76
N TYR A 180 -10.95 -15.67 -7.72
CA TYR A 180 -9.85 -14.71 -7.74
C TYR A 180 -9.92 -13.77 -6.53
N SER A 181 -8.80 -13.64 -5.82
CA SER A 181 -8.60 -12.64 -4.77
C SER A 181 -7.78 -11.49 -5.31
N TYR A 182 -8.26 -10.26 -5.11
CA TYR A 182 -7.59 -9.06 -5.61
C TYR A 182 -6.14 -8.99 -5.11
N THR A 183 -5.20 -8.90 -6.05
CA THR A 183 -3.77 -8.82 -5.78
C THR A 183 -3.20 -7.59 -6.47
N LEU A 184 -2.93 -6.54 -5.70
CA LEU A 184 -2.29 -5.33 -6.21
C LEU A 184 -0.81 -5.61 -6.46
N VAL A 185 -0.37 -5.44 -7.70
CA VAL A 185 1.02 -5.57 -8.10
C VAL A 185 1.65 -4.19 -8.23
N LYS A 186 2.70 -3.94 -7.45
CA LYS A 186 3.39 -2.64 -7.40
C LYS A 186 4.90 -2.81 -7.42
N LYS A 187 5.61 -1.97 -8.18
CA LYS A 187 7.07 -1.90 -8.10
C LYS A 187 7.50 -1.13 -6.85
N VAL A 188 8.37 -1.73 -6.05
CA VAL A 188 8.91 -1.16 -4.80
C VAL A 188 10.43 -1.17 -4.84
N ARG A 189 11.06 -0.21 -4.18
CA ARG A 189 12.53 -0.13 -4.11
C ARG A 189 13.00 -0.57 -2.73
N VAL A 190 14.05 -1.39 -2.69
CA VAL A 190 14.69 -1.79 -1.44
C VAL A 190 15.51 -0.64 -0.89
N HIS A 191 15.18 -0.21 0.32
CA HIS A 191 15.87 0.84 1.06
C HIS A 191 17.20 0.33 1.61
N ALA A 192 18.07 1.27 2.02
CA ALA A 192 19.42 0.95 2.53
C ALA A 192 19.40 0.11 3.83
N ASP A 193 18.26 0.07 4.51
CA ASP A 193 17.99 -0.71 5.70
C ASP A 193 17.33 -2.06 5.40
N TYR A 194 17.45 -2.59 4.17
CA TYR A 194 16.89 -3.88 3.71
C TYR A 194 15.38 -4.03 3.86
N HIS A 195 14.63 -2.92 3.82
CA HIS A 195 13.17 -2.91 3.84
C HIS A 195 12.57 -2.35 2.54
N VAL A 196 11.32 -2.71 2.28
CA VAL A 196 10.45 -2.07 1.29
C VAL A 196 9.23 -1.49 1.98
N GLU A 197 8.82 -0.30 1.56
CA GLU A 197 7.62 0.36 2.10
C GLU A 197 6.37 -0.01 1.30
N ILE A 198 5.34 -0.49 1.99
CA ILE A 198 4.01 -0.75 1.44
C ILE A 198 2.99 -0.19 2.43
N ASP A 199 2.14 0.72 1.97
CA ASP A 199 1.08 1.36 2.77
C ASP A 199 1.57 1.90 4.13
N LYS A 200 2.75 2.55 4.16
CA LYS A 200 3.44 3.07 5.37
C LYS A 200 3.92 2.00 6.37
N HIS A 201 3.94 0.73 5.97
CA HIS A 201 4.55 -0.37 6.72
C HIS A 201 5.80 -0.88 6.00
N TYR A 202 6.83 -1.25 6.75
CA TYR A 202 8.14 -1.63 6.21
C TYR A 202 8.34 -3.14 6.33
N TYR A 203 8.55 -3.83 5.21
CA TYR A 203 8.77 -5.27 5.16
C TYR A 203 10.20 -5.59 4.78
N SER A 204 10.86 -6.42 5.57
CA SER A 204 12.25 -6.81 5.30
C SER A 204 12.38 -7.70 4.06
N VAL A 205 13.51 -7.58 3.37
CA VAL A 205 13.92 -8.44 2.24
C VAL A 205 15.38 -8.87 2.40
N PRO A 206 15.82 -9.98 1.78
CA PRO A 206 17.22 -10.39 1.83
C PRO A 206 18.17 -9.25 1.48
N CYS A 207 19.17 -9.00 2.32
CA CYS A 207 20.10 -7.89 2.16
C CYS A 207 20.96 -7.93 0.88
N SER A 208 21.00 -9.06 0.18
CA SER A 208 21.59 -9.15 -1.16
C SER A 208 20.86 -8.30 -2.20
N LEU A 209 19.62 -7.89 -1.91
CA LEU A 209 18.74 -7.14 -2.81
C LEU A 209 18.75 -5.63 -2.55
N LEU A 210 19.69 -5.13 -1.74
CA LEU A 210 19.78 -3.70 -1.41
C LEU A 210 19.85 -2.81 -2.66
N GLY A 211 19.01 -1.78 -2.69
CA GLY A 211 18.94 -0.81 -3.78
C GLY A 211 18.25 -1.30 -5.05
N GLN A 212 17.91 -2.59 -5.15
CA GLN A 212 17.19 -3.17 -6.29
C GLN A 212 15.70 -2.77 -6.27
N GLN A 213 15.05 -2.94 -7.42
CA GLN A 213 13.59 -2.83 -7.55
C GLN A 213 12.97 -4.22 -7.52
N LEU A 214 11.94 -4.39 -6.71
CA LEU A 214 11.18 -5.61 -6.55
C LEU A 214 9.73 -5.39 -6.98
N GLU A 215 9.02 -6.48 -7.22
CA GLU A 215 7.58 -6.48 -7.41
C GLU A 215 6.89 -6.96 -6.13
N ALA A 216 6.05 -6.10 -5.56
CA ALA A 216 5.21 -6.42 -4.42
C ALA A 216 3.84 -6.83 -4.89
N TRP A 217 3.45 -8.07 -4.56
CA TRP A 217 2.12 -8.61 -4.74
C TRP A 217 1.39 -8.53 -3.40
N ILE A 218 0.41 -7.65 -3.34
CA ILE A 218 -0.29 -7.27 -2.12
C ILE A 218 -1.72 -7.81 -2.25
N SER A 219 -2.03 -8.89 -1.53
CA SER A 219 -3.31 -9.58 -1.63
C SER A 219 -3.88 -9.80 -0.25
N GLY A 220 -5.15 -9.43 0.00
CA GLY A 220 -5.83 -9.66 1.28
C GLY A 220 -4.94 -9.42 2.50
N GLU A 221 -4.52 -10.52 3.14
CA GLU A 221 -3.71 -10.59 4.37
C GLU A 221 -2.22 -10.93 4.16
N LEU A 222 -1.73 -10.95 2.91
CA LEU A 222 -0.34 -11.28 2.59
C LEU A 222 0.33 -10.23 1.69
N VAL A 223 1.63 -10.08 1.90
CA VAL A 223 2.55 -9.35 1.04
C VAL A 223 3.61 -10.35 0.56
N ARG A 224 3.65 -10.57 -0.74
CA ARG A 224 4.70 -11.35 -1.41
C ARG A 224 5.60 -10.43 -2.20
N LEU A 225 6.91 -10.66 -2.14
CA LEU A 225 7.92 -9.85 -2.80
C LEU A 225 8.65 -10.73 -3.80
N PHE A 226 8.77 -10.25 -5.03
CA PHE A 226 9.39 -10.96 -6.13
C PHE A 226 10.56 -10.16 -6.70
N ASN A 227 11.63 -10.86 -7.05
CA ASN A 227 12.73 -10.33 -7.85
C ASN A 227 12.78 -11.10 -9.17
N GLN A 228 12.60 -10.43 -10.30
CA GLN A 228 12.65 -11.06 -11.64
C GLN A 228 11.80 -12.34 -11.77
N GLY A 229 10.61 -12.35 -11.16
CA GLY A 229 9.69 -13.50 -11.18
C GLY A 229 9.93 -14.57 -10.09
N GLN A 230 11.02 -14.48 -9.32
CA GLN A 230 11.28 -15.38 -8.19
C GLN A 230 10.77 -14.78 -6.88
N GLU A 231 10.00 -15.54 -6.10
CA GLU A 231 9.57 -15.12 -4.76
C GLU A 231 10.78 -15.05 -3.82
N VAL A 232 11.02 -13.87 -3.24
CA VAL A 232 12.17 -13.62 -2.35
C VAL A 232 11.76 -13.44 -0.89
N ALA A 233 10.52 -13.05 -0.62
CA ALA A 233 10.01 -12.90 0.74
C ALA A 233 8.48 -12.93 0.78
N VAL A 234 7.95 -13.45 1.89
CA VAL A 234 6.51 -13.43 2.21
C VAL A 234 6.32 -12.94 3.64
N HIS A 235 5.34 -12.06 3.82
CA HIS A 235 4.96 -11.48 5.11
C HIS A 235 3.44 -11.41 5.27
N PRO A 236 2.91 -11.59 6.50
CA PRO A 236 1.55 -11.17 6.82
C PRO A 236 1.40 -9.66 6.61
N ARG A 237 0.32 -9.24 5.95
CA ARG A 237 0.04 -7.83 5.68
C ARG A 237 -0.37 -7.13 6.97
N LYS A 238 0.29 -6.00 7.25
CA LYS A 238 -0.06 -5.04 8.30
C LYS A 238 -0.47 -3.72 7.66
N ARG A 239 -1.54 -3.13 8.20
CA ARG A 239 -2.13 -1.84 7.74
C ARG A 239 -1.81 -0.69 8.69
N THR A 240 -0.94 -0.92 9.66
CA THR A 240 -0.47 0.06 10.64
C THR A 240 0.96 0.47 10.32
N TYR A 241 1.36 1.67 10.73
CA TYR A 241 2.77 2.05 10.68
C TYR A 241 3.62 1.07 11.52
N GLY A 242 4.78 0.67 11.01
CA GLY A 242 5.68 -0.24 11.72
C GLY A 242 6.61 -1.02 10.79
N TYR A 243 7.33 -1.98 11.38
CA TYR A 243 8.30 -2.83 10.69
C TYR A 243 7.95 -4.30 10.90
N SER A 244 8.05 -5.09 9.84
CA SER A 244 7.98 -6.56 9.85
C SER A 244 9.31 -7.12 9.36
N THR A 245 10.18 -7.44 10.31
CA THR A 245 11.56 -7.84 10.07
C THR A 245 11.74 -9.33 10.31
N ARG A 246 12.27 -10.06 9.33
CA ARG A 246 12.73 -11.45 9.50
C ARG A 246 14.24 -11.47 9.69
N ASN A 247 14.71 -12.18 10.72
CA ASN A 247 16.13 -12.26 11.04
C ASN A 247 16.97 -12.84 9.89
N GLU A 248 16.38 -13.73 9.11
CA GLU A 248 16.96 -14.37 7.93
C GLU A 248 17.44 -13.35 6.88
N HIS A 249 16.72 -12.23 6.76
CA HIS A 249 16.95 -11.20 5.76
C HIS A 249 18.10 -10.26 6.09
N MET A 250 18.54 -10.24 7.36
CA MET A 250 19.61 -9.36 7.81
C MET A 250 20.98 -9.82 7.27
N PRO A 251 21.91 -8.88 6.96
CA PRO A 251 23.30 -9.21 6.64
C PRO A 251 23.96 -9.99 7.77
N GLU A 252 24.93 -10.85 7.48
CA GLU A 252 25.57 -11.68 8.50
C GLU A 252 26.21 -10.87 9.63
N ALA A 253 26.86 -9.73 9.31
CA ALA A 253 27.35 -8.80 10.31
C ALA A 253 26.20 -8.22 11.18
N HIS A 254 25.05 -7.92 10.59
CA HIS A 254 23.86 -7.45 11.31
C HIS A 254 23.16 -8.57 12.09
N ARG A 255 23.19 -9.82 11.62
CA ARG A 255 22.72 -11.01 12.37
C ARG A 255 23.58 -11.26 13.60
N GLN A 256 24.89 -11.12 13.46
CA GLN A 256 25.85 -11.14 14.58
C GLN A 256 25.66 -9.92 15.51
N HIS A 257 25.15 -8.80 15.00
CA HIS A 257 24.76 -7.66 15.81
C HIS A 257 23.35 -7.78 16.45
N ALA A 258 22.43 -8.54 15.85
CA ALA A 258 21.11 -8.86 16.42
C ALA A 258 21.20 -9.83 17.61
N THR A 259 22.38 -10.43 17.81
CA THR A 259 22.71 -11.24 19.00
C THR A 259 23.12 -10.37 20.22
N TRP A 260 23.16 -9.04 20.11
CA TRP A 260 23.38 -8.16 21.27
C TRP A 260 22.05 -7.88 21.96
N THR A 261 21.91 -8.41 23.17
CA THR A 261 20.81 -8.06 24.07
C THR A 261 21.14 -6.76 24.84
N PRO A 262 20.15 -6.02 25.36
CA PRO A 262 20.37 -4.84 26.19
C PRO A 262 21.33 -5.13 27.37
N GLU A 263 21.20 -6.30 27.98
CA GLU A 263 22.02 -6.74 29.12
C GLU A 263 23.49 -6.83 28.72
N ARG A 264 23.78 -7.39 27.55
CA ARG A 264 25.15 -7.55 27.04
C ARG A 264 25.80 -6.21 26.68
N LEU A 265 25.01 -5.25 26.18
CA LEU A 265 25.48 -3.87 25.92
C LEU A 265 25.77 -3.14 27.23
N LEU A 266 24.94 -3.33 28.26
CA LEU A 266 25.12 -2.74 29.58
C LEU A 266 26.34 -3.33 30.32
N GLU A 267 26.55 -4.64 30.21
CA GLU A 267 27.73 -5.32 30.77
C GLU A 267 29.03 -4.83 30.11
N TRP A 268 29.04 -4.73 28.77
CA TRP A 268 30.18 -4.18 28.04
C TRP A 268 30.44 -2.70 28.39
N ALA A 269 29.40 -1.89 28.52
CA ALA A 269 29.52 -0.52 28.98
C ALA A 269 30.12 -0.44 30.40
N GLY A 270 29.72 -1.34 31.29
CA GLY A 270 30.28 -1.46 32.65
C GLY A 270 31.77 -1.77 32.67
N HIS A 271 32.26 -2.63 31.76
CA HIS A 271 33.70 -2.92 31.61
C HIS A 271 34.54 -1.72 31.11
N ILE A 272 33.90 -0.67 30.60
CA ILE A 272 34.56 0.59 30.22
C ILE A 272 34.50 1.57 31.40
N GLY A 273 33.35 1.67 32.06
CA GLY A 273 33.20 2.39 33.32
C GLY A 273 31.73 2.66 33.70
N SER A 274 31.51 3.09 34.95
CA SER A 274 30.18 3.34 35.53
C SER A 274 29.38 4.42 34.80
N GLU A 275 30.06 5.48 34.32
CA GLU A 275 29.42 6.61 33.64
C GLU A 275 29.02 6.25 32.21
N THR A 276 29.83 5.42 31.54
CA THR A 276 29.47 4.85 30.24
C THR A 276 28.26 3.92 30.36
N HIS A 277 28.17 3.11 31.42
CA HIS A 277 27.00 2.27 31.70
C HIS A 277 25.73 3.10 31.87
N SER A 278 25.75 4.12 32.75
CA SER A 278 24.61 5.00 32.98
C SER A 278 24.15 5.73 31.71
N TYR A 279 25.08 6.16 30.87
CA TYR A 279 24.77 6.80 29.60
C TYR A 279 24.11 5.85 28.59
N VAL A 280 24.61 4.62 28.47
CA VAL A 280 24.01 3.58 27.61
C VAL A 280 22.62 3.20 28.10
N LEU A 281 22.44 3.03 29.42
CA LEU A 281 21.13 2.75 30.02
C LEU A 281 20.10 3.84 29.71
N HIS A 282 20.49 5.12 29.83
CA HIS A 282 19.60 6.23 29.52
C HIS A 282 19.16 6.22 28.05
N ILE A 283 20.08 5.97 27.12
CA ILE A 283 19.79 5.95 25.68
C ILE A 283 18.89 4.76 25.29
N LEU A 284 19.10 3.59 25.90
CA LEU A 284 18.24 2.43 25.69
C LEU A 284 16.80 2.70 26.16
N ASN A 285 16.63 3.38 27.30
CA ASN A 285 15.31 3.72 27.86
C ASN A 285 14.64 4.93 27.20
N SER A 286 15.40 5.78 26.49
CA SER A 286 14.87 7.00 25.87
C SER A 286 14.02 6.76 24.61
N ARG A 287 14.07 5.55 24.03
CA ARG A 287 13.40 5.22 22.77
C ARG A 287 12.34 4.13 22.97
N PRO A 288 11.21 4.19 22.24
CA PRO A 288 10.12 3.22 22.38
C PRO A 288 10.54 1.78 21.97
N HIS A 289 11.56 1.63 21.14
CA HIS A 289 12.15 0.34 20.80
C HIS A 289 13.67 0.35 21.03
N PRO A 290 14.20 -0.44 21.99
CA PRO A 290 15.63 -0.47 22.34
C PRO A 290 16.56 -0.79 21.16
N GLU A 291 16.10 -1.60 20.21
CA GLU A 291 16.84 -1.97 18.99
C GLU A 291 17.26 -0.75 18.15
N GLN A 292 16.46 0.31 18.17
CA GLN A 292 16.76 1.57 17.47
C GLN A 292 17.96 2.30 18.10
N SER A 293 18.29 2.01 19.35
CA SER A 293 19.42 2.57 20.09
C SER A 293 20.72 1.75 19.95
N TYR A 294 20.65 0.50 19.49
CA TYR A 294 21.83 -0.40 19.46
C TYR A 294 22.96 0.11 18.59
N ARG A 295 22.64 0.63 17.40
CA ARG A 295 23.65 1.20 16.49
C ARG A 295 24.38 2.40 17.12
N PHE A 296 23.67 3.19 17.93
CA PHE A 296 24.27 4.28 18.70
C PHE A 296 25.17 3.74 19.81
N CYS A 297 24.67 2.80 20.62
CA CYS A 297 25.42 2.20 21.74
C CYS A 297 26.70 1.50 21.24
N LEU A 298 26.61 0.70 20.18
CA LEU A 298 27.78 0.06 19.55
C LEU A 298 28.77 1.09 18.99
N GLY A 299 28.27 2.17 18.38
CA GLY A 299 29.10 3.26 17.91
C GLY A 299 29.87 3.95 19.04
N LEU A 300 29.21 4.17 20.19
CA LEU A 300 29.80 4.74 21.39
C LEU A 300 30.85 3.81 21.99
N LEU A 301 30.49 2.55 22.23
CA LEU A 301 31.38 1.56 22.83
C LEU A 301 32.62 1.33 21.97
N ASN A 302 32.50 1.32 20.63
CA ASN A 302 33.65 1.18 19.73
C ASN A 302 34.65 2.35 19.78
N LEU A 303 34.30 3.51 20.36
CA LEU A 303 35.26 4.61 20.56
C LEU A 303 36.41 4.21 21.48
N HIS A 304 36.26 3.17 22.31
CA HIS A 304 37.34 2.64 23.15
C HIS A 304 38.55 2.11 22.33
N LYS A 305 38.33 1.77 21.05
CA LYS A 305 39.41 1.33 20.15
C LYS A 305 40.36 2.47 19.77
N LYS A 306 39.85 3.71 19.75
CA LYS A 306 40.61 4.92 19.38
C LYS A 306 41.03 5.73 20.62
N TYR A 307 40.24 5.70 21.68
CA TYR A 307 40.48 6.45 22.92
C TYR A 307 40.48 5.50 24.11
N SER A 308 41.37 5.69 25.08
CA SER A 308 41.43 4.85 26.27
C SER A 308 40.09 4.79 27.02
N LYS A 309 39.77 3.66 27.66
CA LYS A 309 38.53 3.45 28.43
C LYS A 309 38.26 4.58 29.44
N ALA A 310 39.28 5.04 30.16
CA ALA A 310 39.17 6.13 31.13
C ALA A 310 38.69 7.46 30.50
N ARG A 311 39.23 7.82 29.33
CA ARG A 311 38.81 9.01 28.58
C ARG A 311 37.38 8.90 28.07
N LEU A 312 36.98 7.71 27.60
CA LEU A 312 35.60 7.47 27.15
C LEU A 312 34.62 7.58 28.32
N ASN A 313 34.96 7.02 29.48
CA ASN A 313 34.13 7.13 30.70
C ASN A 313 33.99 8.58 31.16
N ALA A 314 35.09 9.36 31.16
CA ALA A 314 35.06 10.79 31.50
C ALA A 314 34.24 11.63 30.50
N ALA A 315 34.31 11.30 29.20
CA ALA A 315 33.50 11.95 28.18
C ALA A 315 32.00 11.65 28.36
N CYS A 316 31.64 10.41 28.71
CA CYS A 316 30.27 10.04 29.07
C CYS A 316 29.79 10.78 30.32
N ALA A 317 30.63 10.90 31.36
CA ALA A 317 30.32 11.67 32.57
C ALA A 317 30.01 13.13 32.26
N ARG A 318 30.82 13.76 31.40
CA ARG A 318 30.62 15.14 30.95
C ARG A 318 29.34 15.25 30.13
N ALA A 319 29.07 14.30 29.23
CA ALA A 319 27.86 14.30 28.39
C ALA A 319 26.57 14.11 29.21
N LEU A 320 26.60 13.32 30.29
CA LEU A 320 25.49 13.19 31.23
C LEU A 320 25.19 14.53 31.91
N LYS A 321 26.22 15.22 32.41
CA LYS A 321 26.08 16.53 33.06
C LYS A 321 25.60 17.63 32.11
N THR A 322 26.09 17.65 30.87
CA THR A 322 25.72 18.67 29.86
C THR A 322 24.51 18.28 29.02
N LYS A 323 23.85 17.15 29.31
CA LYS A 323 22.68 16.62 28.58
C LYS A 323 22.91 16.48 27.07
N VAL A 324 24.10 16.01 26.68
CA VAL A 324 24.46 15.77 25.28
C VAL A 324 24.14 14.32 24.91
N TRP A 325 23.09 14.12 24.11
CA TRP A 325 22.57 12.78 23.75
C TRP A 325 22.94 12.30 22.34
N ARG A 326 23.84 13.02 21.65
CA ARG A 326 24.26 12.70 20.27
C ARG A 326 25.70 12.19 20.23
N LEU A 327 25.95 11.19 19.38
CA LEU A 327 27.26 10.56 19.22
C LEU A 327 28.31 11.53 18.66
N SER A 328 27.89 12.48 17.80
CA SER A 328 28.75 13.58 17.33
C SER A 328 29.21 14.49 18.47
N GLY A 329 28.38 14.69 19.49
CA GLY A 329 28.72 15.47 20.68
C GLY A 329 29.81 14.80 21.51
N ILE A 330 29.71 13.48 21.73
CA ILE A 330 30.74 12.72 22.44
C ILE A 330 32.07 12.69 21.66
N LYS A 331 32.01 12.53 20.34
CA LYS A 331 33.21 12.64 19.48
C LYS A 331 33.87 14.01 19.64
N SER A 332 33.10 15.09 19.60
CA SER A 332 33.59 16.46 19.80
C SER A 332 34.25 16.65 21.18
N ILE A 333 33.67 16.07 22.24
CA ILE A 333 34.26 16.11 23.60
C ILE A 333 35.64 15.43 23.63
N LEU A 334 35.75 14.25 23.01
CA LEU A 334 36.99 13.46 22.98
C LEU A 334 38.07 14.07 22.06
N GLU A 335 37.66 14.64 20.92
CA GLU A 335 38.55 15.29 19.95
C GLU A 335 39.12 16.59 20.50
N LYS A 336 38.30 17.40 21.18
CA LYS A 336 38.71 18.67 21.79
C LYS A 336 39.37 18.51 23.16
N GLY A 337 39.53 17.28 23.66
CA GLY A 337 40.13 17.01 24.97
C GLY A 337 39.32 17.53 26.16
N LEU A 338 38.03 17.82 25.96
CA LEU A 338 37.13 18.34 26.99
C LEU A 338 36.86 17.28 28.07
N ASP A 339 37.13 16.01 27.80
CA ASP A 339 37.11 14.94 28.79
C ASP A 339 38.17 15.10 29.90
N LYS A 340 39.21 15.92 29.68
CA LYS A 340 40.30 16.18 30.64
C LYS A 340 40.15 17.47 31.44
N GLN A 341 39.17 18.30 31.10
CA GLN A 341 38.94 19.57 31.77
C GLN A 341 37.86 19.43 32.85
N PRO A 342 38.00 20.11 34.00
CA PRO A 342 36.94 20.15 34.99
C PRO A 342 35.67 20.71 34.35
N VAL A 343 34.55 20.04 34.59
CA VAL A 343 33.23 20.55 34.21
C VAL A 343 33.00 21.77 35.09
N GLN A 344 33.03 22.98 34.52
CA GLN A 344 32.62 24.17 35.23
C GLN A 344 31.15 24.00 35.60
N ASP A 345 30.84 24.08 36.89
CA ASP A 345 29.47 24.19 37.35
C ASP A 345 28.82 25.40 36.65
N PRO A 346 27.55 25.29 36.23
CA PRO A 346 26.85 26.44 35.68
C PRO A 346 26.98 27.57 36.71
N LYS A 347 27.64 28.67 36.31
CA LYS A 347 27.65 29.88 37.13
C LYS A 347 26.18 30.20 37.44
N PRO A 348 25.80 30.46 38.69
CA PRO A 348 24.45 30.91 38.99
C PRO A 348 24.17 32.11 38.10
N ASP A 349 23.07 32.03 37.36
CA ASP A 349 22.66 33.10 36.48
C ASP A 349 22.24 34.28 37.36
N LEU A 350 23.17 35.21 37.58
CA LEU A 350 22.93 36.41 38.39
C LEU A 350 21.82 37.31 37.80
N LEU A 351 21.34 36.99 36.59
CA LEU A 351 20.22 37.65 35.93
C LEU A 351 18.86 36.97 36.20
N SER A 352 18.81 35.76 36.74
CA SER A 352 17.52 35.10 37.06
C SER A 352 16.80 35.74 38.24
N THR A 353 17.46 36.63 38.99
CA THR A 353 16.90 37.41 40.09
C THR A 353 16.62 38.87 39.74
N MET A 354 16.89 39.30 38.49
CA MET A 354 16.54 40.64 38.03
C MET A 354 15.19 40.62 37.31
N GLU A 355 14.12 40.85 38.05
CA GLU A 355 12.81 41.19 37.46
C GLU A 355 12.91 42.60 36.86
N HIS A 356 12.96 42.68 35.53
CA HIS A 356 12.85 43.93 34.79
C HIS A 356 11.47 44.02 34.15
N GLU A 357 10.72 45.10 34.43
CA GLU A 357 9.36 45.38 33.91
C GLU A 357 9.20 45.26 32.38
N ASN A 358 10.30 45.32 31.62
CA ASN A 358 10.27 45.35 30.15
C ASN A 358 10.60 44.02 29.46
N VAL A 359 10.82 42.92 30.20
CA VAL A 359 11.11 41.61 29.60
C VAL A 359 9.88 40.73 29.68
N ARG A 360 9.14 40.61 28.57
CA ARG A 360 7.97 39.74 28.47
C ARG A 360 8.40 38.32 28.11
N GLY A 361 7.97 37.34 28.90
CA GLY A 361 8.27 35.92 28.70
C GLY A 361 7.63 35.32 27.44
N SER A 362 8.14 34.16 27.04
CA SER A 362 7.70 33.42 25.84
C SER A 362 6.23 32.97 25.84
N GLU A 363 5.52 33.09 26.97
CA GLU A 363 4.09 32.80 27.08
C GLU A 363 3.20 33.89 26.43
N TYR A 364 3.77 35.05 26.06
CA TYR A 364 3.03 36.15 25.44
C TYR A 364 2.76 35.94 23.93
N TYR A 365 3.39 34.94 23.30
CA TYR A 365 3.19 34.61 21.88
C TYR A 365 2.54 33.23 21.76
N HIS A 366 1.22 33.18 21.92
CA HIS A 366 0.40 32.03 21.51
C HIS A 366 -0.46 32.40 20.31
#